data_AF-A0A242MV46-F1
#
_entry.id   AF-A0A242MV46-F1
#
_cell.length_a   1.000
_cell.length_b   1.000
_cell.length_c   1.000
_cell.angle_alpha   90.00
_cell.angle_beta   90.00
_cell.angle_gamma   90.00
#
_symmetry.space_group_name_H-M   'P 1'
#
loop_
_entity.id
_entity.type
_entity.pdbx_description
1 polymer ?
#
loop_
_entity_poly.entity_id
_entity_poly.type
_entity_poly.pdbx_seq_one_letter_code
_entity_poly.pdbx_strand_id
1 'polypeptide(L)'
;MTAFSEVLAECTELKDRVETERVAVSAITAALVSASETLVERGWMTAKKVHGLTVSMEESALDLRAALDEVDASITTAIAPVEVFAQATERMRIAQSQDAVVDVPGAPSRALIDIVAAQYSALCEKLLRNVRELATMAAVRLDDLRQKIDLLQSSFGEITAAMATPEFRQGAPAHLVMHH
;
A
#
# COMPACT_ATOMS: atom_id res chain seq x y z
N MET A 1 20.28 -10.13 -14.90
CA MET A 1 19.58 -9.92 -13.60
C MET A 1 19.54 -11.25 -12.88
N THR A 2 19.67 -11.26 -11.55
CA THR A 2 19.54 -12.48 -10.73
C THR A 2 18.09 -12.61 -10.26
N ALA A 3 17.62 -13.84 -9.98
CA ALA A 3 16.25 -14.07 -9.49
C ALA A 3 15.91 -13.28 -8.22
N PHE A 4 16.91 -13.00 -7.38
CA PHE A 4 16.80 -12.10 -6.22
C PHE A 4 16.49 -10.66 -6.62
N SER A 5 17.17 -10.12 -7.64
CA SER A 5 16.93 -8.75 -8.11
C SER A 5 15.54 -8.57 -8.73
N GLU A 6 15.00 -9.61 -9.34
CA GLU A 6 13.63 -9.60 -9.89
C GLU A 6 12.59 -9.56 -8.77
N VAL A 7 12.71 -10.43 -7.77
CA VAL A 7 11.79 -10.44 -6.62
C VAL A 7 11.87 -9.13 -5.83
N LEU A 8 13.06 -8.54 -5.65
CA LEU A 8 13.20 -7.23 -5.01
C LEU A 8 12.52 -6.12 -5.82
N ALA A 9 12.59 -6.16 -7.16
CA ALA A 9 11.90 -5.21 -8.02
C ALA A 9 10.38 -5.37 -7.92
N GLU A 10 9.83 -6.60 -8.03
CA GLU A 10 8.40 -6.89 -7.87
C GLU A 10 7.86 -6.37 -6.53
N CYS A 11 8.62 -6.62 -5.47
CA CYS A 11 8.30 -6.18 -4.13
C CYS A 11 8.37 -4.65 -3.96
N THR A 12 9.32 -4.00 -4.61
CA THR A 12 9.43 -2.52 -4.61
C THR A 12 8.25 -1.90 -5.32
N GLU A 13 7.86 -2.44 -6.48
CA GLU A 13 6.67 -2.01 -7.22
C GLU A 13 5.41 -2.13 -6.37
N LEU A 14 5.25 -3.22 -5.61
CA LEU A 14 4.12 -3.36 -4.69
C LEU A 14 4.13 -2.30 -3.58
N LYS A 15 5.29 -1.94 -3.03
CA LYS A 15 5.40 -0.86 -2.03
C LYS A 15 5.01 0.50 -2.62
N ASP A 16 5.46 0.80 -3.84
CA ASP A 16 5.11 2.04 -4.53
C ASP A 16 3.60 2.12 -4.83
N ARG A 17 2.99 0.97 -5.17
CA ARG A 17 1.53 0.88 -5.33
C ARG A 17 0.80 1.13 -4.00
N VAL A 18 1.24 0.52 -2.89
CA VAL A 18 0.64 0.77 -1.57
C VAL A 18 0.71 2.27 -1.21
N GLU A 19 1.84 2.92 -1.46
CA GLU A 19 1.99 4.35 -1.21
C GLU A 19 1.07 5.20 -2.10
N THR A 20 0.93 4.82 -3.37
CA THR A 20 -0.03 5.47 -4.29
C THR A 20 -1.46 5.40 -3.75
N GLU A 21 -1.89 4.25 -3.24
CA GLU A 21 -3.21 4.09 -2.64
C GLU A 21 -3.37 4.84 -1.31
N ARG A 22 -2.32 4.89 -0.48
CA ARG A 22 -2.32 5.72 0.75
C ARG A 22 -2.53 7.21 0.43
N VAL A 23 -1.85 7.71 -0.60
CA VAL A 23 -2.03 9.07 -1.10
C VAL A 23 -3.45 9.28 -1.61
N ALA A 24 -4.01 8.31 -2.35
CA ALA A 24 -5.38 8.39 -2.84
C ALA A 24 -6.40 8.48 -1.69
N VAL A 25 -6.31 7.60 -0.68
CA VAL A 25 -7.17 7.66 0.51
C VAL A 25 -7.04 9.01 1.22
N SER A 26 -5.81 9.51 1.36
CA SER A 26 -5.55 10.80 2.00
C SER A 26 -6.15 11.97 1.23
N ALA A 27 -6.06 11.96 -0.10
CA ALA A 27 -6.66 12.98 -0.95
C ALA A 27 -8.20 12.96 -0.86
N ILE A 28 -8.82 11.78 -0.82
CA ILE A 28 -10.27 11.64 -0.66
C ILE A 28 -10.70 12.20 0.70
N THR A 29 -10.02 11.86 1.78
CA THR A 29 -10.33 12.39 3.12
C THR A 29 -10.23 13.92 3.13
N ALA A 30 -9.17 14.49 2.55
CA ALA A 30 -9.00 15.95 2.50
C ALA A 30 -10.09 16.63 1.65
N ALA A 31 -10.42 16.06 0.49
CA ALA A 31 -11.49 16.57 -0.37
C ALA A 31 -12.87 16.50 0.33
N LEU A 32 -13.13 15.43 1.08
CA LEU A 32 -14.35 15.27 1.88
C LEU A 32 -14.48 16.35 2.94
N VAL A 33 -13.42 16.58 3.73
CA VAL A 33 -13.41 17.63 4.76
C VAL A 33 -13.65 19.00 4.13
N SER A 34 -12.90 19.34 3.07
CA SER A 34 -13.03 20.63 2.39
C SER A 34 -14.41 20.86 1.76
N ALA A 35 -14.97 19.84 1.12
CA ALA A 35 -16.33 19.91 0.58
C ALA A 35 -17.36 20.12 1.69
N SER A 36 -17.21 19.41 2.79
CA SER A 36 -18.08 19.49 3.96
C SER A 36 -18.08 20.87 4.61
N GLU A 37 -16.90 21.46 4.80
CA GLU A 37 -16.74 22.84 5.27
C GLU A 37 -17.43 23.84 4.33
N THR A 38 -17.20 23.71 3.02
CA THR A 38 -17.79 24.59 2.00
C THR A 38 -19.33 24.54 2.01
N LEU A 39 -19.92 23.36 2.23
CA LEU A 39 -21.38 23.20 2.29
C LEU A 39 -22.01 23.90 3.49
N VAL A 40 -21.32 23.87 4.63
CA VAL A 40 -21.75 24.56 5.86
C VAL A 40 -21.59 26.08 5.68
N GLU A 41 -20.44 26.54 5.19
CA GLU A 41 -20.16 27.97 4.96
C GLU A 41 -21.17 28.62 4.01
N ARG A 42 -21.56 27.91 2.94
CA ARG A 42 -22.54 28.40 1.96
C ARG A 42 -24.00 28.27 2.43
N GLY A 43 -24.22 27.73 3.63
CA GLY A 43 -25.56 27.54 4.20
C GLY A 43 -26.40 26.48 3.48
N TRP A 44 -25.77 25.60 2.70
CA TRP A 44 -26.47 24.58 1.91
C TRP A 44 -26.84 23.35 2.76
N MET A 45 -26.15 23.13 3.87
CA MET A 45 -26.49 22.12 4.86
C MET A 45 -26.21 22.61 6.27
N THR A 46 -26.90 22.01 7.25
CA THR A 46 -26.59 22.24 8.66
C THR A 46 -25.37 21.42 9.06
N ALA A 47 -24.53 21.98 9.96
CA ALA A 47 -23.35 21.30 10.48
C ALA A 47 -23.66 19.89 11.01
N LYS A 48 -24.82 19.69 11.65
CA LYS A 48 -25.25 18.40 12.17
C LYS A 48 -25.48 17.34 11.09
N LYS A 49 -26.02 17.74 9.93
CA LYS A 49 -26.33 16.81 8.82
C LYS A 49 -25.07 16.47 8.01
N VAL A 50 -24.17 17.43 7.83
CA VAL A 50 -22.85 17.20 7.23
C VAL A 50 -22.02 16.29 8.12
N HIS A 51 -21.96 16.58 9.43
CA HIS A 51 -21.13 15.85 10.39
C HIS A 51 -21.33 14.34 10.37
N GLY A 52 -22.58 13.85 10.40
CA GLY A 52 -22.88 12.42 10.38
C GLY A 52 -22.43 11.69 9.10
N LEU A 53 -22.40 12.38 7.96
CA LEU A 53 -21.93 11.83 6.70
C LEU A 53 -20.40 11.82 6.63
N THR A 54 -19.76 12.91 7.06
CA THR A 54 -18.29 12.99 7.15
C THR A 54 -17.72 11.91 8.05
N VAL A 55 -18.30 11.69 9.22
CA VAL A 55 -17.80 10.69 10.20
C VAL A 55 -17.78 9.30 9.58
N SER A 56 -18.85 8.87 8.91
CA SER A 56 -18.91 7.53 8.30
C SER A 56 -17.87 7.32 7.19
N MET A 57 -17.59 8.36 6.40
CA MET A 57 -16.60 8.29 5.33
C MET A 57 -15.16 8.42 5.85
N GLU A 58 -14.95 9.18 6.93
CA GLU A 58 -13.68 9.26 7.65
C GLU A 58 -13.32 7.92 8.31
N GLU A 59 -14.29 7.27 8.96
CA GLU A 59 -14.13 5.91 9.52
C GLU A 59 -13.76 4.92 8.42
N SER A 60 -14.46 4.94 7.28
CA SER A 60 -14.15 4.08 6.13
C SER A 60 -12.74 4.34 5.58
N ALA A 61 -12.31 5.60 5.53
CA ALA A 61 -10.95 5.96 5.10
C ALA A 61 -9.88 5.52 6.11
N LEU A 62 -10.16 5.59 7.42
CA LEU A 62 -9.27 5.10 8.47
C LEU A 62 -9.07 3.59 8.38
N ASP A 63 -10.15 2.84 8.18
CA ASP A 63 -10.09 1.38 8.00
C ASP A 63 -9.26 1.00 6.77
N LEU A 64 -9.41 1.74 5.66
CA LEU A 64 -8.60 1.54 4.44
C LEU A 64 -7.12 1.84 4.68
N ARG A 65 -6.78 2.91 5.42
CA ARG A 65 -5.39 3.21 5.77
C ARG A 65 -4.77 2.11 6.63
N ALA A 66 -5.49 1.65 7.65
CA ALA A 66 -5.02 0.56 8.52
C ALA A 66 -4.78 -0.73 7.72
N ALA A 67 -5.65 -1.05 6.76
CA ALA A 67 -5.47 -2.20 5.88
C ALA A 67 -4.26 -2.05 4.93
N LEU A 68 -4.02 -0.85 4.39
CA LEU A 68 -2.82 -0.56 3.60
C LEU A 68 -1.54 -0.67 4.43
N ASP A 69 -1.57 -0.24 5.69
CA ASP A 69 -0.46 -0.36 6.64
C ASP A 69 -0.13 -1.82 6.96
N GLU A 70 -1.14 -2.67 7.09
CA GLU A 70 -0.95 -4.11 7.28
C GLU A 70 -0.30 -4.76 6.05
N VAL A 71 -0.71 -4.37 4.84
CA VAL A 71 -0.13 -4.87 3.60
C VAL A 71 1.34 -4.43 3.46
N ASP A 72 1.66 -3.16 3.75
CA ASP A 72 3.04 -2.65 3.75
C ASP A 72 3.93 -3.40 4.76
N ALA A 73 3.42 -3.65 5.97
CA ALA A 73 4.12 -4.41 6.99
C ALA A 73 4.37 -5.86 6.55
N SER A 74 3.39 -6.50 5.89
CA SER A 74 3.52 -7.85 5.35
C SER A 74 4.58 -7.93 4.25
N ILE A 75 4.56 -6.98 3.31
CA ILE A 75 5.54 -6.87 2.22
C ILE A 75 6.95 -6.65 2.80
N THR A 76 7.10 -5.72 3.74
CA THR A 76 8.40 -5.42 4.38
C THR A 76 8.95 -6.64 5.14
N THR A 77 8.09 -7.36 5.86
CA THR A 77 8.48 -8.59 6.56
C THR A 77 8.93 -9.70 5.58
N ALA A 78 8.26 -9.81 4.44
CA ALA A 78 8.60 -10.80 3.41
C ALA A 78 9.94 -10.51 2.73
N ILE A 79 10.26 -9.24 2.48
CA ILE A 79 11.46 -8.81 1.74
C ILE A 79 12.72 -8.84 2.60
N ALA A 80 12.64 -8.53 3.89
CA ALA A 80 13.83 -8.35 4.74
C ALA A 80 14.82 -9.55 4.70
N PRO A 81 14.36 -10.82 4.71
CA PRO A 81 15.27 -11.95 4.52
C PRO A 81 15.96 -11.96 3.15
N VAL A 82 15.24 -11.61 2.06
CA VAL A 82 15.76 -11.58 0.68
C VAL A 82 16.91 -10.59 0.55
N GLU A 83 16.78 -9.40 1.16
CA GLU A 83 17.83 -8.39 1.15
C GLU A 83 19.09 -8.87 1.87
N VAL A 84 18.93 -9.51 3.04
CA VAL A 84 20.04 -10.09 3.79
C VAL A 84 20.73 -11.20 2.99
N PHE A 85 19.96 -12.07 2.34
CA PHE A 85 20.49 -13.14 1.50
C PHE A 85 21.20 -12.62 0.25
N ALA A 86 20.64 -11.60 -0.41
CA ALA A 86 21.27 -10.96 -1.56
C ALA A 86 22.62 -10.32 -1.18
N GLN A 87 22.68 -9.62 -0.03
CA GLN A 87 23.93 -9.04 0.48
C GLN A 87 24.95 -10.13 0.85
N ALA A 88 24.52 -11.22 1.48
CA ALA A 88 25.39 -12.34 1.84
C ALA A 88 25.95 -13.04 0.61
N THR A 89 25.11 -13.28 -0.41
CA THR A 89 25.50 -13.86 -1.70
C THR A 89 26.55 -13.00 -2.39
N GLU A 90 26.34 -11.67 -2.40
CA GLU A 90 27.27 -10.74 -3.03
C GLU A 90 28.62 -10.69 -2.30
N ARG A 91 28.61 -10.70 -0.96
CA ARG A 91 29.85 -10.81 -0.15
C ARG A 91 30.61 -12.10 -0.43
N MET A 92 29.91 -13.24 -0.54
CA MET A 92 30.53 -14.52 -0.90
C MET A 92 31.14 -14.48 -2.32
N ARG A 93 30.43 -13.90 -3.28
CA ARG A 93 30.92 -13.73 -4.67
C ARG A 93 32.21 -12.90 -4.70
N ILE A 94 32.24 -11.80 -3.95
CA ILE A 94 33.42 -10.94 -3.82
C ILE A 94 34.58 -11.71 -3.16
N ALA A 95 34.32 -12.42 -2.06
CA ALA A 95 35.35 -13.21 -1.37
C ALA A 95 35.94 -14.32 -2.26
N GLN A 96 35.11 -15.06 -3.01
CA GLN A 96 35.56 -16.08 -3.96
C GLN A 96 36.40 -15.49 -5.10
N SER A 97 36.07 -14.28 -5.57
CA SER A 97 36.87 -13.59 -6.59
C SER A 97 38.24 -13.11 -6.08
N GLN A 98 38.40 -12.96 -4.76
CA GLN A 98 39.66 -12.58 -4.11
C GLN A 98 40.52 -13.81 -3.74
N ASP A 99 39.90 -14.91 -3.28
CA ASP A 99 40.61 -16.18 -2.97
C ASP A 99 41.12 -16.92 -4.21
N ALA A 100 40.56 -16.65 -5.40
CA ALA A 100 41.09 -17.17 -6.67
C ALA A 100 42.54 -16.72 -6.98
N VAL A 101 43.13 -15.83 -6.17
CA VAL A 101 44.49 -15.31 -6.32
C VAL A 101 45.51 -16.02 -5.41
N VAL A 102 45.08 -16.82 -4.41
CA VAL A 102 46.01 -17.46 -3.46
C VAL A 102 45.60 -18.92 -3.18
N ASP A 103 46.39 -19.87 -3.70
CA ASP A 103 46.20 -21.30 -3.44
C ASP A 103 46.67 -21.64 -2.02
N VAL A 104 45.73 -21.81 -1.08
CA VAL A 104 46.02 -22.05 0.34
C VAL A 104 45.93 -23.56 0.67
N PRO A 105 46.96 -24.17 1.28
CA PRO A 105 46.91 -25.56 1.72
C PRO A 105 45.90 -25.75 2.86
N GLY A 106 44.97 -26.69 2.72
CA GLY A 106 43.89 -26.93 3.70
C GLY A 106 42.48 -26.56 3.22
N ALA A 107 42.34 -26.20 1.95
CA ALA A 107 41.05 -25.90 1.34
C ALA A 107 40.05 -27.07 1.51
N PRO A 108 38.78 -26.78 1.84
CA PRO A 108 37.74 -27.81 1.95
C PRO A 108 37.61 -28.60 0.64
N SER A 109 37.29 -29.89 0.76
CA SER A 109 37.19 -30.74 -0.43
C SER A 109 36.14 -30.16 -1.40
N ARG A 110 36.40 -30.24 -2.70
CA ARG A 110 35.49 -29.74 -3.74
C ARG A 110 34.07 -30.29 -3.60
N ALA A 111 33.95 -31.55 -3.18
CA ALA A 111 32.65 -32.18 -2.90
C ALA A 111 31.88 -31.52 -1.74
N LEU A 112 32.57 -31.07 -0.69
CA LEU A 112 31.97 -30.29 0.41
C LEU A 112 31.48 -28.92 -0.06
N ILE A 113 32.27 -28.24 -0.91
CA ILE A 113 31.88 -26.96 -1.52
C ILE A 113 30.63 -27.14 -2.39
N ASP A 114 30.59 -28.18 -3.23
CA ASP A 114 29.45 -28.47 -4.10
C ASP A 114 28.18 -28.80 -3.30
N ILE A 115 28.29 -29.55 -2.19
CA ILE A 115 27.16 -29.85 -1.30
C ILE A 115 26.63 -28.59 -0.63
N VAL A 116 27.52 -27.73 -0.11
CA VAL A 116 27.12 -26.47 0.53
C VAL A 116 26.47 -25.53 -0.48
N ALA A 117 27.01 -25.45 -1.70
CA ALA A 117 26.42 -24.68 -2.79
C ALA A 117 25.01 -25.18 -3.15
N ALA A 118 24.82 -26.50 -3.28
CA ALA A 118 23.51 -27.09 -3.57
C ALA A 118 22.48 -26.83 -2.46
N GLN A 119 22.88 -26.95 -1.19
CA GLN A 119 22.01 -26.63 -0.06
C GLN A 119 21.64 -25.15 -0.01
N TYR A 120 22.60 -24.27 -0.31
CA TYR A 120 22.38 -22.83 -0.39
C TYR A 120 21.42 -22.47 -1.52
N SER A 121 21.60 -23.03 -2.71
CA SER A 121 20.69 -22.84 -3.86
C SER A 121 19.27 -23.31 -3.55
N ALA A 122 19.09 -24.48 -2.92
CA ALA A 122 17.78 -24.98 -2.53
C ALA A 122 17.06 -24.08 -1.51
N LEU A 123 17.82 -23.53 -0.55
CA LEU A 123 17.30 -22.55 0.41
C LEU A 123 16.85 -21.27 -0.30
N CYS A 124 17.64 -20.78 -1.26
CA CYS A 124 17.34 -19.60 -2.06
C CYS A 124 16.05 -19.77 -2.86
N GLU A 125 15.89 -20.90 -3.55
CA GLU A 125 14.67 -21.20 -4.32
C GLU A 125 13.43 -21.24 -3.42
N LYS A 126 13.54 -21.87 -2.24
CA LYS A 126 12.44 -21.91 -1.27
C LYS A 126 12.08 -20.52 -0.76
N LEU A 127 13.09 -19.69 -0.45
CA LEU A 127 12.86 -18.32 -0.01
C LEU A 127 12.17 -17.49 -1.09
N LEU A 128 12.68 -17.51 -2.32
CA LEU A 128 12.09 -16.77 -3.45
C LEU A 128 10.65 -17.21 -3.73
N ARG A 129 10.34 -18.51 -3.61
CA ARG A 129 8.98 -19.03 -3.75
C ARG A 129 8.05 -18.45 -2.68
N ASN A 130 8.44 -18.54 -1.40
CA ASN A 130 7.63 -18.02 -0.30
C ASN A 130 7.36 -16.52 -0.43
N VAL A 131 8.37 -15.75 -0.87
CA VAL A 131 8.23 -14.30 -1.05
C VAL A 131 7.31 -13.97 -2.21
N ARG A 132 7.40 -14.71 -3.32
CA ARG A 132 6.46 -14.55 -4.46
C ARG A 132 5.03 -14.90 -4.08
N GLU A 133 4.82 -15.94 -3.29
CA GLU A 133 3.49 -16.30 -2.76
C GLU A 133 2.93 -15.15 -1.91
N LEU A 134 3.73 -14.60 -0.99
CA LEU A 134 3.33 -13.45 -0.16
C LEU A 134 3.08 -12.18 -1.00
N ALA A 135 3.94 -11.90 -1.98
CA ALA A 135 3.77 -10.78 -2.91
C ALA A 135 2.47 -10.92 -3.73
N THR A 136 2.14 -12.14 -4.16
CA THR A 136 0.88 -12.43 -4.87
C THR A 136 -0.32 -12.18 -3.96
N MET A 137 -0.27 -12.64 -2.71
CA MET A 137 -1.32 -12.39 -1.72
C MET A 137 -1.49 -10.89 -1.43
N ALA A 138 -0.37 -10.16 -1.30
CA ALA A 138 -0.38 -8.72 -1.10
C ALA A 138 -0.97 -7.98 -2.30
N ALA A 139 -0.63 -8.38 -3.52
CA ALA A 139 -1.20 -7.82 -4.76
C ALA A 139 -2.72 -8.00 -4.81
N VAL A 140 -3.22 -9.21 -4.51
CA VAL A 140 -4.67 -9.48 -4.48
C VAL A 140 -5.38 -8.64 -3.40
N ARG A 141 -4.79 -8.52 -2.21
CA ARG A 141 -5.34 -7.64 -1.16
C ARG A 141 -5.35 -6.17 -1.61
N LEU A 142 -4.31 -5.71 -2.30
CA LEU A 142 -4.21 -4.35 -2.79
C LEU A 142 -5.25 -4.07 -3.89
N ASP A 143 -5.52 -5.04 -4.76
CA ASP A 143 -6.58 -4.92 -5.77
C ASP A 143 -7.99 -4.83 -5.14
N ASP A 144 -8.25 -5.57 -4.06
CA ASP A 144 -9.50 -5.44 -3.28
C ASP A 144 -9.61 -4.07 -2.59
N LEU A 145 -8.52 -3.59 -1.99
CA LEU A 145 -8.47 -2.26 -1.39
C LEU A 145 -8.67 -1.16 -2.43
N ARG A 146 -8.09 -1.30 -3.62
CA ARG A 146 -8.30 -0.39 -4.75
C ARG A 146 -9.77 -0.27 -5.12
N GLN A 147 -10.48 -1.39 -5.23
CA GLN A 147 -11.91 -1.38 -5.52
C GLN A 147 -12.72 -0.64 -4.44
N LYS A 148 -12.36 -0.83 -3.16
CA LYS A 148 -12.99 -0.11 -2.04
C LYS A 148 -12.70 1.39 -2.07
N ILE A 149 -11.48 1.78 -2.45
CA ILE A 149 -11.10 3.19 -2.66
C ILE A 149 -11.94 3.79 -3.80
N ASP A 150 -12.07 3.10 -4.93
CA ASP A 150 -12.87 3.57 -6.06
C ASP A 150 -14.37 3.69 -5.69
N LEU A 151 -14.91 2.76 -4.88
CA LEU A 151 -16.27 2.86 -4.34
C LEU A 151 -16.44 4.06 -3.40
N LEU A 152 -15.45 4.34 -2.54
CA LEU A 152 -15.46 5.51 -1.66
C LEU A 152 -15.41 6.81 -2.47
N GLN A 153 -14.60 6.86 -3.54
CA GLN A 153 -14.55 7.98 -4.47
C GLN A 153 -15.87 8.20 -5.20
N SER A 154 -16.50 7.13 -5.70
CA SER A 154 -17.80 7.21 -6.37
C SER A 154 -18.87 7.71 -5.42
N SER A 155 -18.93 7.14 -4.20
CA SER A 155 -19.88 7.54 -3.16
C SER A 155 -19.72 9.02 -2.82
N PHE A 156 -18.48 9.49 -2.67
CA PHE A 156 -18.19 10.91 -2.47
C PHE A 156 -18.70 11.78 -3.63
N GLY A 157 -18.45 11.36 -4.86
CA GLY A 157 -18.90 12.05 -6.07
C GLY A 157 -20.43 12.14 -6.16
N GLU A 158 -21.12 11.05 -5.89
CA GLU A 158 -22.59 10.97 -5.88
C GLU A 158 -23.19 11.87 -4.81
N ILE A 159 -22.64 11.84 -3.59
CA ILE A 159 -23.11 12.73 -2.52
C ILE A 159 -22.87 14.18 -2.92
N THR A 160 -21.68 14.52 -3.42
CA THR A 160 -21.35 15.89 -3.86
C THR A 160 -22.28 16.36 -4.98
N ALA A 161 -22.58 15.50 -5.96
CA ALA A 161 -23.49 15.80 -7.06
C ALA A 161 -24.94 15.96 -6.58
N ALA A 162 -25.43 15.06 -5.74
CA ALA A 162 -26.76 15.14 -5.14
C ALA A 162 -26.93 16.45 -4.34
N MET A 163 -25.89 16.86 -3.60
CA MET A 163 -25.87 18.12 -2.85
C MET A 163 -25.82 19.38 -3.74
N ALA A 164 -25.34 19.26 -4.99
CA ALA A 164 -25.33 20.36 -5.94
C ALA A 164 -26.69 20.60 -6.63
N THR A 165 -27.67 19.68 -6.47
CA THR A 165 -28.98 19.78 -7.11
C THR A 165 -29.83 20.94 -6.57
N PRO A 166 -30.67 21.57 -7.42
CA PRO A 166 -31.51 22.71 -7.02
C PRO A 166 -32.53 22.40 -5.93
N GLU A 167 -32.98 21.14 -5.83
CA GLU A 167 -33.99 20.67 -4.88
C GLU A 167 -33.49 20.77 -3.43
N PHE A 168 -32.19 20.57 -3.20
CA PHE A 168 -31.55 20.80 -1.90
C PHE A 168 -31.42 22.28 -1.56
N ARG A 169 -31.32 23.17 -2.56
CA ARG A 169 -31.19 24.63 -2.36
C ARG A 169 -32.51 25.30 -1.95
N GLN A 170 -33.65 24.68 -2.25
CA GLN A 170 -34.98 25.25 -1.95
C GLN A 170 -35.52 24.89 -0.55
N GLY A 171 -34.82 24.05 0.21
CA GLY A 171 -35.26 23.58 1.53
C GLY A 171 -34.98 24.50 2.72
N ALA A 172 -34.35 25.67 2.53
CA ALA A 172 -34.21 26.65 3.59
C ALA A 172 -35.49 27.49 3.67
N PRO A 173 -36.31 27.39 4.73
CA PRO A 173 -37.52 28.19 4.84
C PRO A 173 -37.13 29.65 4.97
N ALA A 174 -37.42 30.44 3.92
CA ALA A 174 -37.49 31.89 4.03
C ALA A 174 -38.72 32.24 4.90
N HIS A 175 -38.59 32.12 6.22
CA HIS A 175 -39.51 32.77 7.14
C HIS A 175 -39.23 34.28 7.10
N LEU A 176 -39.78 34.93 6.08
CA LEU A 176 -40.06 36.36 6.11
C LEU A 176 -41.15 36.60 7.16
N VAL A 177 -40.72 36.95 8.37
CA VAL A 177 -41.60 37.56 9.36
C VAL A 177 -41.91 38.97 8.87
N MET A 178 -43.04 39.13 8.20
CA MET A 178 -43.65 40.44 7.94
C MET A 178 -44.28 40.92 9.25
N HIS A 179 -43.68 41.95 9.85
CA HIS A 179 -44.34 42.73 10.90
C HIS A 179 -45.26 43.77 10.24
N HIS A 180 -46.57 43.63 10.44
CA HIS A 180 -47.54 44.71 10.34
C HIS A 180 -48.50 44.64 11.53
#